data_AF-A0A533WPE1-F1
#
_entry.id   AF-A0A533WPE1-F1
#
_cell.length_a   1.000
_cell.length_b   1.000
_cell.length_c   1.000
_cell.angle_alpha   90.00
_cell.angle_beta   90.00
_cell.angle_gamma   90.00
#
_symmetry.space_group_name_H-M   'P 1'
#
loop_
_entity.id
_entity.type
_entity.pdbx_description
1 polymer ?
#
loop_
_entity_poly.entity_id
_entity_poly.type
_entity_poly.pdbx_seq_one_letter_code
_entity_poly.pdbx_strand_id
1 'polypeptide(L)'
;MKHPQFRLEESKASYMADRKPNTAKMIDEFVAELWQSAKIVMLCRYQDQIAEAEARYGNRVHVLKDVVDGTALVKSAQLFIGAGGTMTAEAALLGKPTISIVPLQFYVENYLLESGLVKKTANSKSLVKLGKKML
;
A
#
# COMPACT_ATOMS: atom_id res chain seq x y z
N MET A 1 6.74 -11.13 -13.99
CA MET A 1 6.86 -9.65 -13.90
C MET A 1 6.49 -9.23 -12.48
N LYS A 2 7.24 -8.32 -11.85
CA LYS A 2 6.97 -7.85 -10.48
C LYS A 2 5.69 -7.00 -10.43
N HIS A 3 4.81 -7.21 -9.45
CA HIS A 3 3.54 -6.47 -9.34
C HIS A 3 3.20 -6.07 -7.88
N PRO A 4 3.91 -5.09 -7.31
CA PRO A 4 3.54 -4.52 -6.02
C PRO A 4 2.19 -3.80 -6.12
N GLN A 5 1.39 -3.92 -5.07
CA GLN A 5 0.08 -3.29 -4.98
C GLN A 5 0.04 -2.34 -3.79
N PHE A 6 -0.43 -1.12 -4.01
CA PHE A 6 -0.69 -0.14 -2.97
C PHE A 6 -2.18 -0.08 -2.66
N ARG A 7 -2.55 -0.14 -1.38
CA ARG A 7 -3.88 0.22 -0.88
C ARG A 7 -3.76 1.48 -0.02
N LEU A 8 -4.28 2.60 -0.53
CA LEU A 8 -4.19 3.89 0.16
C LEU A 8 -5.05 3.97 1.43
N GLU A 9 -4.74 4.96 2.26
CA GLU A 9 -5.36 5.17 3.55
C GLU A 9 -6.85 5.46 3.47
N GLU A 10 -7.51 5.25 4.60
CA GLU A 10 -8.88 5.71 4.82
C GLU A 10 -8.90 7.19 5.18
N SER A 11 -8.73 8.04 4.17
CA SER A 11 -8.54 9.48 4.33
C SER A 11 -9.75 10.22 4.92
N LYS A 12 -10.96 9.64 4.90
CA LYS A 12 -12.18 10.25 5.44
C LYS A 12 -12.63 9.64 6.76
N ALA A 13 -11.87 8.70 7.33
CA ALA A 13 -12.13 8.23 8.69
C ALA A 13 -11.92 9.34 9.72
N SER A 14 -12.76 9.35 10.76
CA SER A 14 -12.64 10.27 11.89
C SER A 14 -11.27 10.20 12.57
N TYR A 15 -10.66 9.01 12.67
CA TYR A 15 -9.34 8.83 13.26
C TYR A 15 -8.18 9.40 12.40
N MET A 16 -8.45 9.80 11.16
CA MET A 16 -7.48 10.43 10.26
C MET A 16 -7.57 11.95 10.20
N ALA A 17 -8.61 12.56 10.76
CA ALA A 17 -8.93 13.98 10.57
C ALA A 17 -7.78 14.95 10.91
N ASP A 18 -7.01 14.67 11.98
CA ASP A 18 -5.91 15.53 12.44
C ASP A 18 -4.52 15.05 12.02
N ARG A 19 -4.45 14.04 11.14
CA ARG A 19 -3.19 13.38 10.78
C ARG A 19 -2.77 13.80 9.38
N LYS A 20 -1.49 14.14 9.23
CA LYS A 20 -0.85 14.32 7.91
C LYS A 20 0.01 13.10 7.60
N PRO A 21 -0.55 12.06 6.94
CA PRO A 21 0.22 10.88 6.61
C PRO A 21 1.33 11.24 5.61
N ASN A 22 2.51 10.64 5.79
CA ASN A 22 3.62 10.78 4.86
C ASN A 22 3.50 9.83 3.65
N THR A 23 2.29 9.31 3.39
CA THR A 23 2.02 8.27 2.38
C THR A 23 2.49 8.70 1.00
N ALA A 24 2.13 9.90 0.57
CA ALA A 24 2.51 10.43 -0.75
C ALA A 24 4.03 10.40 -0.97
N LYS A 25 4.83 10.88 0.01
CA LYS A 25 6.30 10.85 -0.07
C LYS A 25 6.87 9.44 -0.14
N MET A 26 6.28 8.52 0.63
CA MET A 26 6.69 7.11 0.61
C MET A 26 6.41 6.47 -0.75
N ILE A 27 5.25 6.75 -1.34
CA ILE A 27 4.89 6.27 -2.67
C ILE A 27 5.75 6.92 -3.73
N ASP A 28 6.04 8.23 -3.66
CA ASP A 28 6.90 8.92 -4.63
C ASP A 28 8.26 8.23 -4.76
N GLU A 29 8.92 7.98 -3.63
CA GLU A 29 10.25 7.38 -3.62
C GLU A 29 10.19 5.92 -4.11
N PHE A 30 9.16 5.18 -3.72
CA PHE A 30 8.95 3.81 -4.20
C PHE A 30 8.70 3.75 -5.70
N VAL A 31 7.80 4.59 -6.21
CA VAL A 31 7.47 4.65 -7.64
C VAL A 31 8.71 5.07 -8.42
N ALA A 32 9.40 6.15 -8.03
CA ALA A 32 10.60 6.63 -8.70
C ALA A 32 11.67 5.54 -8.87
N GLU A 33 11.86 4.71 -7.86
CA GLU A 33 12.87 3.66 -7.82
C GLU A 33 12.48 2.36 -8.54
N LEU A 34 11.19 2.01 -8.58
CA LEU A 34 10.75 0.69 -9.05
C LEU A 34 9.90 0.68 -10.33
N TRP A 35 9.35 1.80 -10.78
CA TRP A 35 8.35 1.82 -11.85
C TRP A 35 8.80 1.20 -13.18
N GLN A 36 10.10 1.24 -13.50
CA GLN A 36 10.65 0.62 -14.72
C GLN A 36 10.80 -0.90 -14.62
N SER A 37 10.87 -1.44 -13.40
CA SER A 37 11.15 -2.86 -13.14
C SER A 37 9.94 -3.63 -12.58
N ALA A 38 8.85 -2.93 -12.26
CA ALA A 38 7.66 -3.49 -11.66
C ALA A 38 6.39 -2.79 -12.17
N LYS A 39 5.33 -3.58 -12.40
CA LYS A 39 3.99 -3.08 -12.71
C LYS A 39 3.29 -2.73 -11.41
N ILE A 40 3.39 -1.47 -11.00
CA ILE A 40 2.78 -0.97 -9.77
C ILE A 40 1.27 -0.79 -9.99
N VAL A 41 0.47 -1.34 -9.09
CA VAL A 41 -0.99 -1.17 -9.09
C VAL A 41 -1.40 -0.39 -7.84
N MET A 42 -2.34 0.53 -7.96
CA MET A 42 -2.81 1.34 -6.84
C MET A 42 -4.32 1.29 -6.72
N LEU A 43 -4.80 0.98 -5.52
CA LEU A 43 -6.21 0.93 -5.16
C LEU A 43 -6.53 2.04 -4.15
N CYS A 44 -7.19 3.08 -4.65
CA CYS A 44 -7.66 4.23 -3.87
C CYS A 44 -9.04 3.95 -3.25
N ARG A 45 -9.44 4.75 -2.25
CA ARG A 45 -10.74 4.60 -1.58
C ARG A 45 -11.83 5.49 -2.13
N TYR A 46 -11.47 6.67 -2.60
CA TYR A 46 -12.41 7.71 -3.00
C TYR A 46 -12.00 8.34 -4.34
N GLN A 47 -12.97 8.94 -5.03
CA GLN A 47 -12.77 9.53 -6.35
C GLN A 47 -11.76 10.68 -6.38
N ASP A 48 -11.73 11.51 -5.33
CA ASP A 48 -10.71 12.55 -5.13
C ASP A 48 -9.31 11.95 -5.04
N GLN A 49 -9.14 10.87 -4.28
CA GLN A 49 -7.87 10.16 -4.15
C GLN A 49 -7.46 9.46 -5.46
N ILE A 50 -8.41 8.92 -6.24
CA ILE A 50 -8.14 8.38 -7.58
C ILE A 50 -7.61 9.49 -8.50
N ALA A 51 -8.28 10.64 -8.54
CA ALA A 51 -7.89 11.76 -9.38
C ALA A 51 -6.49 12.29 -9.03
N GLU A 52 -6.17 12.40 -7.73
CA GLU A 52 -4.84 12.81 -7.27
C GLU A 52 -3.77 11.79 -7.67
N ALA A 53 -4.03 10.49 -7.46
CA ALA A 53 -3.10 9.43 -7.80
C ALA A 53 -2.84 9.36 -9.32
N GLU A 54 -3.88 9.50 -10.14
CA GLU A 54 -3.76 9.52 -11.60
C GLU A 54 -2.94 10.73 -12.08
N ALA A 55 -3.24 11.93 -11.56
CA ALA A 55 -2.49 13.14 -11.91
C ALA A 55 -1.01 13.02 -11.55
N ARG A 56 -0.69 12.35 -10.44
CA ARG A 56 0.67 12.23 -9.91
C ARG A 56 1.45 11.06 -10.52
N TYR A 57 0.79 9.94 -10.80
CA TYR A 57 1.45 8.66 -11.09
C TYR A 57 0.96 7.93 -12.35
N GLY A 58 -0.06 8.41 -13.07
CA GLY A 58 -0.74 7.64 -14.13
C GLY A 58 0.16 7.10 -15.25
N ASN A 59 1.29 7.76 -15.53
CA ASN A 59 2.26 7.28 -16.52
C ASN A 59 3.16 6.13 -16.04
N ARG A 60 3.15 5.83 -14.73
CA ARG A 60 4.10 4.91 -14.06
C ARG A 60 3.39 3.85 -13.21
N VAL A 61 2.14 4.10 -12.84
CA VAL A 61 1.34 3.28 -11.94
C VAL A 61 -0.04 3.06 -12.56
N HIS A 62 -0.53 1.83 -12.48
CA HIS A 62 -1.90 1.52 -12.87
C HIS A 62 -2.84 1.81 -11.69
N VAL A 63 -3.51 2.97 -11.71
CA VAL A 63 -4.52 3.31 -10.70
C VAL A 63 -5.85 2.68 -11.08
N LEU A 64 -6.43 1.90 -10.18
CA LEU A 64 -7.73 1.27 -10.37
C LEU A 64 -8.84 2.31 -10.17
N LYS A 65 -9.71 2.43 -11.18
CA LYS A 65 -10.82 3.41 -11.22
C LYS A 65 -12.16 2.78 -10.89
N ASP A 66 -12.30 1.49 -11.21
CA ASP A 66 -13.54 0.73 -11.06
C ASP A 66 -13.51 -0.15 -9.81
N VAL A 67 -14.70 -0.62 -9.41
CA VAL A 67 -14.82 -1.64 -8.38
C VAL A 67 -14.20 -2.94 -8.88
N VAL A 68 -13.39 -3.56 -8.02
CA VAL A 68 -12.68 -4.80 -8.31
C VAL A 68 -12.95 -5.83 -7.23
N ASP A 69 -12.80 -7.12 -7.56
CA ASP A 69 -12.73 -8.17 -6.55
C ASP A 69 -11.44 -8.00 -5.73
N GLY A 70 -11.59 -7.51 -4.50
CA GLY A 70 -10.47 -7.24 -3.59
C GLY A 70 -9.68 -8.50 -3.23
N THR A 71 -10.35 -9.66 -3.10
CA THR A 71 -9.66 -10.91 -2.76
C THR A 71 -8.83 -11.41 -3.93
N ALA A 72 -9.39 -11.40 -5.14
CA ALA A 72 -8.65 -11.76 -6.34
C ALA A 72 -7.46 -10.80 -6.57
N LEU A 73 -7.68 -9.50 -6.36
CA LEU A 73 -6.63 -8.49 -6.46
C LEU A 73 -5.48 -8.81 -5.48
N VAL A 74 -5.76 -8.96 -4.19
CA VAL A 74 -4.76 -9.28 -3.16
C VAL A 74 -4.07 -10.62 -3.45
N LYS A 75 -4.81 -11.66 -3.85
CA LYS A 75 -4.23 -12.96 -4.23
C LYS A 75 -3.29 -12.85 -5.43
N SER A 76 -3.53 -11.90 -6.32
CA SER A 76 -2.64 -11.59 -7.42
C SER A 76 -1.50 -10.65 -7.05
N ALA A 77 -1.28 -10.28 -5.77
CA ALA A 77 -0.16 -9.45 -5.35
C ALA A 77 1.11 -10.27 -5.07
N GLN A 78 2.28 -9.74 -5.45
CA GLN A 78 3.60 -10.28 -5.10
C GLN A 78 4.12 -9.59 -3.84
N LEU A 79 3.78 -8.31 -3.70
CA LEU A 79 3.96 -7.51 -2.51
C LEU A 79 2.73 -6.65 -2.33
N PHE A 80 2.15 -6.65 -1.14
CA PHE A 80 1.05 -5.77 -0.77
C PHE A 80 1.56 -4.67 0.17
N ILE A 81 1.25 -3.42 -0.14
CA ILE A 81 1.65 -2.25 0.64
C ILE A 81 0.38 -1.52 1.07
N GLY A 82 0.05 -1.56 2.36
CA GLY A 82 -1.19 -1.03 2.89
C GLY A 82 -0.99 0.19 3.77
N ALA A 83 -1.74 1.26 3.49
CA ALA A 83 -1.84 2.47 4.32
C ALA A 83 -3.09 2.45 5.23
N GLY A 84 -3.74 1.29 5.37
CA GLY A 84 -4.87 1.05 6.28
C GLY A 84 -4.78 -0.31 6.96
N GLY A 85 -5.79 -0.68 7.75
CA GLY A 85 -5.77 -1.93 8.52
C GLY A 85 -6.32 -3.16 7.79
N THR A 86 -7.55 -3.08 7.29
CA THR A 86 -8.33 -4.25 6.83
C THR A 86 -7.64 -5.06 5.74
N MET A 87 -7.40 -4.47 4.57
CA MET A 87 -6.78 -5.21 3.46
C MET A 87 -5.31 -5.56 3.71
N THR A 88 -4.64 -4.87 4.62
CA THR A 88 -3.28 -5.23 5.07
C THR A 88 -3.32 -6.54 5.86
N ALA A 89 -4.30 -6.68 6.75
CA ALA A 89 -4.50 -7.93 7.48
C ALA A 89 -4.91 -9.07 6.53
N GLU A 90 -5.84 -8.82 5.61
CA GLU A 90 -6.26 -9.81 4.60
C GLU A 90 -5.08 -10.29 3.75
N ALA A 91 -4.24 -9.37 3.26
CA ALA A 91 -3.05 -9.72 2.47
C ALA A 91 -2.07 -10.59 3.25
N ALA A 92 -1.79 -10.23 4.50
CA ALA A 92 -0.91 -10.98 5.37
C ALA A 92 -1.44 -12.40 5.63
N LEU A 93 -2.74 -12.53 5.92
CA LEU A 93 -3.40 -13.81 6.18
C LEU A 93 -3.53 -14.69 4.93
N LEU A 94 -3.60 -14.08 3.74
CA LEU A 94 -3.53 -14.78 2.45
C LEU A 94 -2.09 -15.17 2.06
N GLY A 95 -1.12 -15.02 2.97
CA GLY A 95 0.28 -15.41 2.77
C GLY A 95 1.04 -14.49 1.82
N LYS A 96 0.57 -13.26 1.59
CA LYS A 96 1.26 -12.31 0.74
C LYS A 96 2.34 -11.57 1.51
N PRO A 97 3.54 -11.39 0.92
CA PRO A 97 4.52 -10.44 1.44
C PRO A 97 3.85 -9.08 1.64
N THR A 98 3.80 -8.61 2.89
CA THR A 98 2.98 -7.46 3.27
C THR A 98 3.79 -6.42 4.03
N ILE A 99 3.73 -5.17 3.57
CA ILE A 99 4.30 -4.01 4.25
C ILE A 99 3.16 -3.07 4.65
N SER A 100 3.08 -2.72 5.93
CA SER A 100 2.21 -1.66 6.40
C SER A 100 2.97 -0.33 6.43
N ILE A 101 2.32 0.72 5.93
CA ILE A 101 2.77 2.11 5.98
C ILE A 101 1.77 3.02 6.72
N VAL A 102 0.78 2.42 7.41
CA VAL A 102 -0.21 3.19 8.18
C VAL A 102 0.47 3.91 9.36
N PRO A 103 0.17 5.20 9.59
CA PRO A 103 0.78 5.96 10.69
C PRO A 103 0.17 5.67 12.07
N LEU A 104 -0.80 4.77 12.14
CA LEU A 104 -1.54 4.39 13.35
C LEU A 104 -1.14 3.00 13.81
N GLN A 105 -1.54 2.60 15.01
CA GLN A 105 -1.41 1.22 15.47
C GLN A 105 -2.81 0.62 15.60
N PHE A 106 -3.02 -0.52 14.95
CA PHE A 106 -4.25 -1.29 15.10
C PHE A 106 -3.94 -2.58 15.86
N TYR A 107 -4.85 -3.04 16.73
CA TYR A 107 -4.65 -4.28 17.50
C TYR A 107 -4.33 -5.48 16.61
N VAL A 108 -5.08 -5.67 15.53
CA VAL A 108 -4.86 -6.75 14.56
C VAL A 108 -3.50 -6.60 13.87
N GLU A 109 -3.12 -5.38 13.50
CA GLU A 109 -1.82 -5.13 12.88
C GLU A 109 -0.67 -5.45 13.84
N ASN A 110 -0.77 -5.05 15.11
CA ASN A 110 0.24 -5.34 16.13
C ASN A 110 0.47 -6.84 16.27
N TYR A 111 -0.62 -7.62 16.35
CA TYR A 111 -0.52 -9.08 16.37
C TYR A 111 0.20 -9.63 15.13
N LEU A 112 -0.14 -9.13 13.94
CA LEU A 112 0.49 -9.58 12.69
C LEU A 112 1.96 -9.16 12.55
N LEU A 113 2.36 -8.06 13.20
CA LEU A 113 3.77 -7.65 13.30
C LEU A 113 4.54 -8.58 14.22
N GLU A 114 3.98 -8.89 15.39
CA GLU A 114 4.55 -9.80 16.38
C GLU A 114 4.67 -11.23 15.83
N SER A 115 3.68 -11.68 15.05
CA SER A 115 3.72 -12.97 14.37
C SER A 115 4.66 -13.00 13.15
N GLY A 116 5.24 -11.86 12.77
CA GLY A 116 6.16 -11.73 11.65
C GLY A 116 5.52 -11.74 10.26
N LEU A 117 4.19 -11.76 10.17
CA LEU A 117 3.43 -11.80 8.92
C LEU A 117 3.40 -10.44 8.19
N VAL A 118 3.56 -9.34 8.94
CA VAL A 118 3.64 -7.98 8.38
C VAL A 118 4.99 -7.36 8.72
N LYS A 119 5.53 -6.52 7.82
CA LYS A 119 6.59 -5.57 8.13
C LYS A 119 6.01 -4.16 8.16
N LYS A 120 6.49 -3.30 9.06
CA LYS A 120 6.01 -1.91 9.14
C LYS A 120 7.15 -0.93 8.92
N THR A 121 6.86 0.15 8.22
CA THR A 121 7.78 1.28 8.09
C THR A 121 7.02 2.59 7.89
N ALA A 122 7.56 3.67 8.43
CA ALA A 122 7.10 5.04 8.19
C ALA A 122 8.13 5.87 7.41
N ASN A 123 9.18 5.22 6.90
CA ASN A 123 10.30 5.86 6.21
C ASN A 123 10.36 5.39 4.76
N SER A 124 10.44 6.34 3.82
CA SER A 124 10.41 6.09 2.39
C SER A 124 11.59 5.25 1.89
N LYS A 125 12.82 5.53 2.35
CA LYS A 125 14.01 4.71 2.04
C LYS A 125 13.87 3.27 2.53
N SER A 126 13.34 3.11 3.75
CA SER A 126 13.08 1.78 4.33
C SER A 126 12.01 1.03 3.54
N LEU A 127 10.95 1.71 3.08
CA LEU A 127 9.93 1.12 2.21
C LEU A 127 10.54 0.61 0.89
N VAL A 128 11.37 1.42 0.23
CA VAL A 128 12.09 1.00 -0.99
C VAL A 128 12.96 -0.22 -0.73
N LYS A 129 13.74 -0.21 0.37
CA LYS A 129 14.62 -1.33 0.73
C LYS A 129 13.84 -2.62 0.99
N LEU A 130 12.75 -2.54 1.75
CA LEU A 130 11.86 -3.69 2.00
C LEU A 130 11.21 -4.16 0.70
N GLY A 131 10.72 -3.23 -0.13
CA GLY A 131 10.14 -3.53 -1.43
C GLY A 131 11.08 -4.30 -2.34
N LYS A 132 12.32 -3.81 -2.51
CA LYS A 132 13.36 -4.49 -3.31
C LYS A 132 13.73 -5.87 -2.76
N LYS A 133 13.65 -6.08 -1.44
CA LYS A 133 13.93 -7.37 -0.79
C LYS A 133 12.78 -8.37 -0.96
N MET A 134 11.53 -7.90 -0.98
CA MET A 134 10.33 -8.74 -0.95
C MET A 134 9.73 -9.00 -2.36
N LEU A 135 10.22 -8.28 -3.38
CA LEU A 135 9.88 -8.47 -4.81
C LEU A 135 10.99 -9.20 -5.57
#